data_AF-A0A1H3MVL5-F1
#
_entry.id   AF-A0A1H3MVL5-F1
#
_cell.length_a   1.000
_cell.length_b   1.000
_cell.length_c   1.000
_cell.angle_alpha   90.00
_cell.angle_beta   90.00
_cell.angle_gamma   90.00
#
_symmetry.space_group_name_H-M   'P 1'
#
loop_
_entity.id
_entity.type
_entity.pdbx_description
1 polymer ?
#
loop_
_entity_poly.entity_id
_entity_poly.type
_entity_poly.pdbx_seq_one_letter_code
_entity_poly.pdbx_strand_id
1 'polypeptide(L)' 'MEFSFDLTADELRRRAEVLKALGPDWDPVTALREEEAAYALLFSGLDAEQQAIYDDLVEAGVLPRREDRDAA' A
#
# COMPACT_ATOMS: atom_id res chain seq x y z
N MET A 1 -30.36 28.23 -3.93
CA MET A 1 -29.98 27.04 -4.72
C MET A 1 -29.32 26.09 -3.75
N GLU A 2 -29.85 24.88 -3.60
CA GLU A 2 -29.27 23.88 -2.71
C GLU A 2 -28.08 23.22 -3.42
N PHE A 3 -26.93 23.21 -2.76
CA PHE A 3 -25.73 22.57 -3.28
C PHE A 3 -25.77 21.08 -2.92
N SER A 4 -25.90 20.22 -3.92
CA SER A 4 -25.84 18.77 -3.77
C SER A 4 -24.66 18.23 -4.58
N PHE A 5 -23.89 17.31 -3.98
CA PHE A 5 -22.71 16.70 -4.61
C PHE A 5 -22.89 15.19 -4.68
N ASP A 6 -22.71 14.62 -5.88
CA ASP A 6 -22.75 13.17 -6.07
C ASP A 6 -21.34 12.60 -5.91
N LEU A 7 -21.03 12.17 -4.68
CA LEU A 7 -19.72 11.59 -4.34
C LEU A 7 -19.40 10.35 -5.18
N THR A 8 -20.39 9.58 -5.64
CA THR A 8 -20.16 8.39 -6.45
C THR A 8 -19.72 8.77 -7.85
N ALA A 9 -20.40 9.74 -8.48
CA ALA A 9 -20.01 10.24 -9.80
C ALA A 9 -18.65 10.95 -9.76
N ASP A 10 -18.37 11.71 -8.70
CA ASP A 10 -17.07 12.37 -8.52
C ASP A 10 -15.93 11.37 -8.27
N GLU A 11 -16.16 10.31 -7.50
CA GLU A 11 -15.15 9.25 -7.30
C GLU A 11 -14.85 8.49 -8.60
N LEU A 12 -15.86 8.21 -9.43
CA LEU A 12 -15.64 7.63 -10.75
C LEU A 12 -14.77 8.54 -11.63
N ARG A 13 -15.04 9.85 -11.63
CA ARG A 13 -14.23 10.84 -12.36
C ARG A 13 -12.80 10.88 -11.85
N ARG A 14 -12.60 10.91 -10.53
CA ARG A 14 -11.26 10.89 -9.92
C ARG A 14 -10.46 9.66 -10.36
N ARG A 15 -11.06 8.46 -10.30
CA ARG A 15 -10.40 7.22 -10.72
C ARG A 15 -10.04 7.22 -12.21
N ALA A 16 -10.93 7.71 -13.07
CA ALA A 16 -10.67 7.81 -14.49
C ALA A 16 -9.48 8.73 -14.80
N GLU A 17 -9.42 9.91 -14.18
CA GLU A 17 -8.28 10.84 -14.37
C GLU A 17 -6.98 10.29 -13.78
N VAL A 18 -7.02 9.53 -12.67
CA VAL A 18 -5.84 8.84 -12.14
C VAL A 18 -5.31 7.81 -13.13
N LEU A 19 -6.17 6.94 -13.66
CA LEU A 19 -5.76 5.93 -14.65
C LEU A 19 -5.19 6.58 -15.93
N LYS A 20 -5.79 7.68 -16.37
CA LYS A 20 -5.28 8.45 -17.50
C LYS A 20 -3.91 9.07 -17.23
N ALA A 21 -3.66 9.56 -16.02
CA ALA A 21 -2.38 10.14 -15.63
C ALA A 21 -1.27 9.08 -15.51
N LEU A 22 -1.59 7.85 -15.11
CA LEU A 22 -0.66 6.72 -15.06
C LEU A 22 -0.21 6.28 -16.47
N GLY A 23 -1.10 6.43 -17.46
CA GLY A 23 -0.78 6.18 -18.87
C GLY A 23 -0.90 4.71 -19.27
N PRO A 24 -0.79 4.41 -20.59
CA PRO A 24 -1.06 3.08 -21.14
C PRO A 24 0.01 2.04 -20.81
N ASP A 25 1.21 2.47 -20.44
CA ASP A 25 2.33 1.58 -20.11
C ASP A 25 2.35 1.17 -18.63
N TRP A 26 1.43 1.70 -17.81
CA TRP A 26 1.35 1.35 -16.40
C TRP A 26 0.78 -0.06 -16.22
N ASP A 27 1.59 -0.95 -15.64
CA ASP A 27 1.19 -2.31 -15.28
C ASP A 27 0.85 -2.37 -13.78
N PRO A 28 -0.43 -2.52 -13.39
CA PRO A 28 -0.84 -2.56 -11.99
C PRO A 28 -0.26 -3.77 -11.24
N VAL A 29 -0.01 -4.89 -11.93
CA VAL A 29 0.55 -6.10 -11.29
C VAL A 29 2.02 -5.89 -10.97
N THR A 30 2.77 -5.31 -11.91
CA THR A 30 4.17 -4.95 -11.66
C THR A 30 4.29 -3.91 -10.55
N ALA A 31 3.46 -2.86 -10.56
CA ALA A 31 3.46 -1.84 -9.53
C ALA A 31 3.17 -2.40 -8.12
N LEU A 32 2.22 -3.33 -8.00
CA LEU A 32 1.91 -4.00 -6.73
C LEU A 32 3.10 -4.82 -6.21
N ARG A 33 3.74 -5.60 -7.09
CA ARG A 33 4.91 -6.41 -6.73
C ARG A 33 6.11 -5.56 -6.32
N GLU A 34 6.30 -4.41 -6.98
CA GLU A 34 7.33 -3.44 -6.61
C GLU A 34 7.05 -2.82 -5.25
N GLU A 35 5.78 -2.52 -4.94
CA GLU A 35 5.37 -2.01 -3.63
C GLU A 35 5.61 -3.05 -2.52
N GLU A 36 5.26 -4.31 -2.75
CA GLU A 36 5.53 -5.42 -1.83
C GLU A 36 7.04 -5.59 -1.58
N ALA A 37 7.85 -5.57 -2.65
CA ALA A 37 9.30 -5.64 -2.55
C ALA A 37 9.88 -4.45 -1.77
N ALA A 38 9.39 -3.24 -2.01
CA ALA A 38 9.79 -2.06 -1.25
C ALA A 38 9.40 -2.16 0.23
N TYR A 39 8.21 -2.71 0.51
CA TYR A 39 7.74 -2.93 1.88
C TYR A 39 8.60 -3.95 2.63
N ALA A 40 9.01 -5.03 1.97
CA ALA A 40 9.91 -6.04 2.55
C ALA A 40 11.27 -5.45 2.95
N LEU A 41 11.70 -4.35 2.30
CA LEU A 41 12.94 -3.64 2.63
C LEU A 41 12.82 -2.76 3.88
N LEU A 42 11.63 -2.27 4.25
CA LEU A 42 11.44 -1.32 5.36
C LEU A 42 11.96 -1.84 6.71
N PHE A 43 11.89 -3.16 6.90
CA PHE A 43 12.36 -3.85 8.11
C PHE A 43 13.43 -4.90 7.76
N SER A 44 14.18 -4.66 6.68
CA SER A 44 15.34 -5.46 6.33
C SER A 44 16.60 -4.95 7.02
N GLY A 45 17.53 -5.85 7.33
CA GLY A 45 18.83 -5.48 7.91
C GLY A 45 18.77 -4.95 9.34
N LEU A 46 17.72 -5.30 10.09
CA LEU A 46 17.61 -4.94 11.51
C LEU A 46 18.71 -5.62 12.31
N ASP A 47 19.27 -4.89 13.26
CA ASP A 47 20.09 -5.49 14.31
C ASP A 47 19.23 -6.25 15.33
N ALA A 48 19.87 -6.88 16.31
CA ALA A 48 19.18 -7.73 17.28
C ALA A 48 18.19 -6.96 18.18
N GLU A 49 18.48 -5.70 18.51
CA GLU A 49 17.59 -4.88 19.35
C GLU A 49 16.39 -4.41 18.53
N GLN A 50 16.65 -3.96 17.30
CA GLN A 50 15.61 -3.55 16.36
C GLN A 50 14.69 -4.70 15.97
N GLN A 51 15.22 -5.91 15.79
CA GLN A 51 14.43 -7.09 15.51
C GLN A 51 13.49 -7.44 16.68
N ALA A 52 13.97 -7.33 17.91
CA ALA A 52 13.13 -7.58 19.09
C ALA A 52 11.96 -6.57 19.18
N ILE A 53 12.22 -5.30 18.91
CA ILE A 53 11.16 -4.27 18.87
C ILE A 53 10.18 -4.54 17.72
N TYR A 54 10.67 -4.94 16.54
CA TYR A 54 9.79 -5.30 15.42
C TYR A 54 8.87 -6.47 15.80
N ASP A 55 9.41 -7.52 16.44
CA ASP A 55 8.64 -8.69 16.85
C ASP A 55 7.57 -8.32 17.89
N ASP A 56 7.90 -7.48 18.88
CA ASP A 56 6.95 -6.96 19.87
C ASP A 56 5.80 -6.17 19.21
N LEU A 57 6.13 -5.34 18.21
CA LEU A 57 5.15 -4.54 17.49
C LEU A 57 4.24 -5.39 16.59
N VAL A 58 4.77 -6.47 16.02
CA VAL A 58 3.98 -7.46 15.26
C VAL A 58 3.05 -8.21 16.20
N GLU A 59 3.53 -8.67 17.36
CA GLU A 59 2.70 -9.36 18.37
C GLU A 59 1.58 -8.45 18.88
N ALA A 60 1.86 -7.16 19.10
CA ALA A 60 0.88 -6.16 19.49
C ALA A 60 -0.11 -5.77 18.37
N GLY A 61 0.10 -6.23 17.13
CA GLY A 61 -0.72 -5.90 15.96
C GLY A 61 -0.54 -4.46 15.46
N VAL A 62 0.52 -3.78 15.89
CA VAL A 62 0.87 -2.43 15.41
C VAL A 62 1.49 -2.50 14.03
N LEU A 63 2.32 -3.52 13.77
CA LEU A 63 2.93 -3.78 12.47
C LEU A 63 2.41 -5.08 11.86
N PRO A 64 2.25 -5.13 10.53
CA PRO A 64 1.95 -6.39 9.86
C PRO A 64 3.18 -7.31 9.86
N ARG A 65 2.94 -8.62 9.93
CA ARG A 65 3.98 -9.63 9.72
C ARG A 65 4.43 -9.59 8.26
N ARG A 66 5.74 -9.64 8.03
CA ARG A 66 6.31 -9.64 6.66
C ARG A 66 5.78 -10.82 5.81
N GLU A 67 5.67 -11.99 6.43
CA GLU A 67 5.28 -13.26 5.77
C GLU A 67 3.81 -13.27 5.30
N ASP A 68 2.92 -12.58 6.03
CA ASP A 68 1.49 -12.52 5.70
C ASP A 68 1.22 -11.62 4.47
N ARG A 69 2.19 -10.80 4.07
CA ARG A 69 2.10 -9.87 2.94
C ARG A 69 2.73 -10.44 1.67
N ASP A 70 3.77 -11.25 1.79
CA ASP A 70 4.39 -11.97 0.66
C ASP A 70 3.49 -13.10 0.10
N ALA A 71 2.44 -13.49 0.84
CA ALA A 71 1.51 -14.55 0.49
C ALA A 71 0.15 -14.05 -0.08
N ALA A 72 -0.07 -12.74 -0.12
CA ALA A 72 -1.26 -12.10 -0.68
C ALA A 72 -1.12 -11.81 -2.18
#